data_AF-A0A7Y4QR95-F1
#
_entry.id   AF-A0A7Y4QR95-F1
#
_cell.length_a   1.000
_cell.length_b   1.000
_cell.length_c   1.000
_cell.angle_alpha   90.00
_cell.angle_beta   90.00
_cell.angle_gamma   90.00
#
_symmetry.space_group_name_H-M   'P 1'
#
loop_
_entity.id
_entity.type
_entity.pdbx_description
1 polymer ?
#
loop_
_entity_poly.entity_id
_entity_poly.type
_entity_poly.pdbx_seq_one_letter_code
_entity_poly.pdbx_strand_id
1 'polypeptide(L)'
;MPIGRDFITGLNTITTPVLIEAAWQDKFFNADGWMLHIDKVSNAPMSSYLGAVRGHGSDISLTEDVWHMEWFNNFFFQTLWGMQTPIFDQAKYQYASTHFPVVNNQYFSFTHDSSRTVLRNTTVPMKLYLNKNGVLKTTVQSGSNTVSLRNRITNGYTLQQAVNDEFTGTNFQSKFKKDSVKFISSSLTSSLEWTGTPVVRLDYKSAAQTFCQFNYQIYEVLPSGERRFINRANFTDRNYTKDSRRQVTFRGQAHSHIFQAGSKILVIITNLDKAHTDVEFFGTNPFVLPTMKNGDHTVYLSSNSYVELPIITNAGNRFDFTFAEDNSEENSNPYSFSLSQNFPNPFNPSTMIQYTLADAQNVELKIYDLLGREVQTLVNAAQNPGSYSVMFNAQNLSSGIYFYKLTAGSFTDIKKMTLVK
;
A
#
# COMPACT_ATOMS: atom_id res chain seq x y z
N MET A 1 -3.39 -3.85 28.29
CA MET A 1 -3.12 -5.29 28.51
C MET A 1 -2.93 -5.52 30.00
N PRO A 2 -3.48 -6.60 30.59
CA PRO A 2 -3.29 -6.87 32.01
C PRO A 2 -1.80 -7.03 32.31
N ILE A 3 -1.29 -6.23 33.25
CA ILE A 3 0.11 -6.22 33.67
C ILE A 3 0.45 -7.58 34.32
N GLY A 4 1.61 -8.15 33.99
CA GLY A 4 2.12 -9.36 34.64
C GLY A 4 1.52 -10.69 34.15
N ARG A 5 0.77 -10.70 33.04
CA ARG A 5 0.35 -11.96 32.39
C ARG A 5 1.18 -12.23 31.15
N ASP A 6 1.85 -13.37 31.13
CA ASP A 6 2.53 -13.89 29.96
C ASP A 6 1.66 -14.95 29.28
N PHE A 7 1.01 -14.56 28.19
CA PHE A 7 0.22 -15.46 27.37
C PHE A 7 1.06 -16.19 26.31
N ILE A 8 2.30 -15.75 26.07
CA ILE A 8 3.15 -16.27 25.00
C ILE A 8 3.87 -17.55 25.44
N THR A 9 4.35 -17.59 26.69
CA THR A 9 4.95 -18.84 27.22
C THR A 9 3.92 -19.93 27.45
N GLY A 10 2.68 -19.60 27.76
CA GLY A 10 1.58 -20.57 27.93
C GLY A 10 1.05 -21.19 26.63
N LEU A 11 1.44 -20.71 25.44
CA LEU A 11 0.94 -21.26 24.17
C LEU A 11 1.29 -22.74 23.99
N ASN A 12 2.42 -23.19 24.54
CA ASN A 12 2.83 -24.60 24.46
C ASN A 12 2.05 -25.51 25.41
N THR A 13 1.32 -24.97 26.40
CA THR A 13 0.49 -25.79 27.30
C THR A 13 -0.92 -26.01 26.76
N ILE A 14 -1.26 -25.40 25.62
CA ILE A 14 -2.58 -25.55 24.99
C ILE A 14 -2.68 -26.96 24.39
N THR A 15 -3.67 -27.72 24.85
CA THR A 15 -4.03 -29.05 24.32
C THR A 15 -5.39 -29.05 23.61
N THR A 16 -6.18 -27.98 23.76
CA THR A 16 -7.47 -27.83 23.09
C THR A 16 -7.24 -27.44 21.63
N PRO A 17 -7.93 -28.07 20.65
CA PRO A 17 -7.88 -27.65 19.25
C PRO A 17 -8.11 -26.15 19.07
N VAL A 18 -7.35 -25.51 18.17
CA VAL A 18 -7.39 -24.05 17.98
C VAL A 18 -7.70 -23.68 16.53
N LEU A 19 -8.75 -22.90 16.32
CA LEU A 19 -9.03 -22.22 15.06
C LEU A 19 -8.78 -20.72 15.25
N ILE A 20 -7.97 -20.11 14.39
CA ILE A 20 -7.69 -18.66 14.44
C ILE A 20 -8.15 -18.02 13.15
N GLU A 21 -9.01 -17.02 13.26
CA GLU A 21 -9.45 -16.20 12.14
C GLU A 21 -9.17 -14.73 12.46
N ALA A 22 -8.51 -14.03 11.55
CA ALA A 22 -8.28 -12.59 11.65
C ALA A 22 -8.01 -12.02 10.25
N ALA A 23 -7.70 -10.73 10.18
CA ALA A 23 -7.19 -10.08 8.98
C ALA A 23 -5.78 -9.53 9.20
N TRP A 24 -5.00 -9.43 8.12
CA TRP A 24 -3.62 -8.92 8.18
C TRP A 24 -3.50 -7.54 8.82
N GLN A 25 -4.41 -6.64 8.47
CA GLN A 25 -4.39 -5.24 8.87
C GLN A 25 -5.56 -4.89 9.81
N ASP A 26 -6.10 -5.88 10.52
CA ASP A 26 -7.05 -5.62 11.60
C ASP A 26 -6.37 -4.78 12.69
N LYS A 27 -7.06 -3.76 13.16
CA LYS A 27 -6.55 -2.82 14.16
C LYS A 27 -6.66 -3.34 15.59
N PHE A 28 -7.45 -4.38 15.80
CA PHE A 28 -7.64 -5.07 17.08
C PHE A 28 -6.86 -6.38 17.16
N PHE A 29 -6.32 -6.87 16.03
CA PHE A 29 -5.49 -8.08 15.99
C PHE A 29 -4.03 -7.76 15.67
N ASN A 30 -3.11 -8.37 16.42
CA ASN A 30 -1.68 -8.22 16.17
C ASN A 30 -1.16 -9.38 15.31
N ALA A 31 -1.27 -9.24 13.99
CA ALA A 31 -0.79 -10.23 13.04
C ALA A 31 0.73 -10.49 13.12
N ASP A 32 1.54 -9.47 13.46
CA ASP A 32 2.99 -9.65 13.66
C ASP A 32 3.29 -10.55 14.87
N GLY A 33 2.61 -10.32 15.99
CA GLY A 33 2.71 -11.16 17.19
C GLY A 33 2.25 -12.59 16.93
N TRP A 34 1.18 -12.77 16.16
CA TRP A 34 0.74 -14.09 15.69
C TRP A 34 1.85 -14.76 14.86
N MET A 35 2.37 -14.09 13.83
CA MET A 35 3.42 -14.64 12.98
C MET A 35 4.65 -15.09 13.78
N LEU A 36 5.03 -14.34 14.82
CA LEU A 36 6.22 -14.62 15.64
C LEU A 36 6.05 -15.76 16.64
N HIS A 37 4.82 -16.14 16.99
CA HIS A 37 4.57 -17.01 18.14
C HIS A 37 3.63 -18.18 17.88
N ILE A 38 2.96 -18.24 16.72
CA ILE A 38 1.94 -19.25 16.44
C ILE A 38 2.47 -20.70 16.45
N ASP A 39 3.74 -20.91 16.14
CA ASP A 39 4.41 -22.21 16.23
C ASP A 39 4.56 -22.74 17.65
N LYS A 40 4.41 -21.88 18.67
CA LYS A 40 4.38 -22.33 20.07
C LYS A 40 3.13 -23.14 20.38
N VAL A 41 2.04 -22.98 19.62
CA VAL A 41 0.86 -23.86 19.67
C VAL A 41 1.21 -25.17 18.96
N SER A 42 1.88 -26.05 19.72
CA SER A 42 2.49 -27.30 19.25
C SER A 42 1.82 -28.55 19.81
N ASN A 43 1.12 -28.43 20.94
CA ASN A 43 0.46 -29.54 21.63
C ASN A 43 -1.04 -29.68 21.30
N ALA A 44 -1.54 -28.93 20.33
CA ALA A 44 -2.91 -28.97 19.86
C ALA A 44 -3.00 -28.92 18.33
N PRO A 45 -3.96 -29.64 17.72
CA PRO A 45 -4.26 -29.44 16.30
C PRO A 45 -4.79 -28.01 16.10
N MET A 46 -4.37 -27.37 15.02
CA MET A 46 -4.72 -25.99 14.76
C MET A 46 -4.76 -25.71 13.27
N SER A 47 -5.66 -24.81 12.88
CA SER A 47 -5.65 -24.12 11.59
C SER A 47 -5.84 -22.63 11.82
N SER A 48 -5.34 -21.80 10.90
CA SER A 48 -5.49 -20.35 10.97
C SER A 48 -5.74 -19.74 9.60
N TYR A 49 -6.47 -18.63 9.57
CA TYR A 49 -6.74 -17.81 8.39
C TYR A 49 -6.42 -16.33 8.67
N LEU A 50 -5.71 -15.67 7.75
CA LEU A 50 -5.53 -14.22 7.73
C LEU A 50 -6.09 -13.60 6.44
N GLY A 51 -7.21 -12.90 6.58
CA GLY A 51 -7.93 -12.24 5.49
C GLY A 51 -7.29 -10.95 4.97
N ALA A 52 -7.78 -10.52 3.81
CA ALA A 52 -7.30 -9.38 3.02
C ALA A 52 -7.99 -8.04 3.37
N VAL A 53 -9.06 -8.08 4.16
CA VAL A 53 -9.81 -6.89 4.58
C VAL A 53 -8.91 -5.91 5.32
N ARG A 54 -9.09 -4.63 4.98
CA ARG A 54 -8.32 -3.54 5.56
C ARG A 54 -9.00 -3.02 6.82
N GLY A 55 -8.66 -3.60 7.95
CA GLY A 55 -9.22 -3.24 9.26
C GLY A 55 -10.03 -4.36 9.86
N HIS A 56 -11.06 -4.01 10.63
CA HIS A 56 -11.91 -4.98 11.32
C HIS A 56 -13.13 -5.30 10.46
N GLY A 57 -13.24 -6.53 9.98
CA GLY A 57 -14.32 -6.96 9.10
C GLY A 57 -14.05 -8.34 8.49
N SER A 58 -14.77 -8.64 7.43
CA SER A 58 -14.66 -9.89 6.67
C SER A 58 -14.26 -9.59 5.23
N ASP A 59 -13.63 -10.55 4.57
CA ASP A 59 -13.36 -10.47 3.15
C ASP A 59 -14.66 -10.46 2.35
N ILE A 60 -14.71 -9.67 1.27
CA ILE A 60 -15.91 -9.54 0.44
C ILE A 60 -15.71 -10.38 -0.82
N SER A 61 -16.01 -11.67 -0.73
CA SER A 61 -15.90 -12.62 -1.84
C SER A 61 -16.78 -13.83 -1.62
N LEU A 62 -17.76 -14.06 -2.50
CA LEU A 62 -18.66 -15.22 -2.39
C LEU A 62 -17.91 -16.56 -2.37
N THR A 63 -16.86 -16.69 -3.20
CA THR A 63 -16.04 -17.91 -3.24
C THR A 63 -15.29 -18.10 -1.93
N GLU A 64 -14.76 -17.02 -1.36
CA GLU A 64 -14.06 -17.08 -0.08
C GLU A 64 -15.02 -17.38 1.06
N ASP A 65 -16.22 -16.80 1.05
CA ASP A 65 -17.26 -17.05 2.05
C ASP A 65 -17.65 -18.53 2.10
N VAL A 66 -17.80 -19.17 0.93
CA VAL A 66 -18.12 -20.61 0.84
C VAL A 66 -16.97 -21.44 1.38
N TRP A 67 -15.73 -21.18 0.94
CA TRP A 67 -14.55 -21.89 1.43
C TRP A 67 -14.38 -21.72 2.94
N HIS A 68 -14.55 -20.50 3.44
CA HIS A 68 -14.37 -20.14 4.83
C HIS A 68 -15.41 -20.83 5.72
N MET A 69 -16.68 -20.88 5.28
CA MET A 69 -17.73 -21.64 5.97
C MET A 69 -17.45 -23.14 5.98
N GLU A 70 -16.96 -23.71 4.88
CA GLU A 70 -16.57 -25.13 4.83
C GLU A 70 -15.38 -25.41 5.77
N TRP A 71 -14.35 -24.56 5.74
CA TRP A 71 -13.19 -24.63 6.62
C TRP A 71 -13.58 -24.58 8.11
N PHE A 72 -14.43 -23.63 8.48
CA PHE A 72 -14.96 -23.48 9.83
C PHE A 72 -15.78 -24.70 10.26
N ASN A 73 -16.72 -25.16 9.41
CA ASN A 73 -17.54 -26.33 9.68
C ASN A 73 -16.70 -27.60 9.84
N ASN A 74 -15.72 -27.82 8.96
CA ASN A 74 -14.82 -28.97 9.02
C ASN A 74 -14.04 -29.04 10.34
N PHE A 75 -13.63 -27.88 10.88
CA PHE A 75 -12.99 -27.81 12.20
C PHE A 75 -13.92 -28.30 13.31
N PHE A 76 -15.16 -27.79 13.39
CA PHE A 76 -16.09 -28.19 14.44
C PHE A 76 -16.58 -29.63 14.26
N PHE A 77 -16.94 -30.05 13.04
CA PHE A 77 -17.28 -31.43 12.69
C PHE A 77 -16.26 -32.43 13.21
N GLN A 78 -14.97 -32.13 13.04
CA GLN A 78 -13.93 -33.02 13.55
C GLN A 78 -13.70 -32.90 15.06
N THR A 79 -13.65 -31.69 15.61
CA THR A 79 -13.27 -31.47 17.01
C THR A 79 -14.38 -31.72 18.03
N LEU A 80 -15.64 -31.50 17.65
CA LEU A 80 -16.80 -31.68 18.55
C LEU A 80 -17.55 -32.99 18.28
N TRP A 81 -17.66 -33.40 17.02
CA TRP A 81 -18.48 -34.56 16.64
C TRP A 81 -17.66 -35.78 16.20
N GLY A 82 -16.32 -35.68 16.16
CA GLY A 82 -15.43 -36.78 15.80
C GLY A 82 -15.54 -37.23 14.34
N MET A 83 -16.10 -36.39 13.46
CA MET A 83 -16.17 -36.68 12.03
C MET A 83 -14.78 -36.54 11.40
N GLN A 84 -14.39 -37.46 10.52
CA GLN A 84 -13.15 -37.28 9.77
C GLN A 84 -13.37 -36.21 8.68
N THR A 85 -12.64 -35.10 8.77
CA THR A 85 -12.64 -34.02 7.78
C THR A 85 -11.20 -33.72 7.33
N PRO A 86 -10.97 -32.96 6.24
CA PRO A 86 -9.61 -32.66 5.79
C PRO A 86 -8.91 -31.54 6.59
N ILE A 87 -9.55 -30.95 7.62
CA ILE A 87 -9.11 -29.70 8.27
C ILE A 87 -7.68 -29.73 8.82
N PHE A 88 -7.23 -30.86 9.36
CA PHE A 88 -5.88 -31.02 9.92
C PHE A 88 -4.89 -31.73 8.99
N ASP A 89 -5.36 -32.22 7.84
CA ASP A 89 -4.52 -32.82 6.80
C ASP A 89 -4.04 -31.78 5.78
N GLN A 90 -4.77 -30.68 5.62
CA GLN A 90 -4.42 -29.54 4.79
C GLN A 90 -3.34 -28.63 5.42
N ALA A 91 -2.98 -27.57 4.71
CA ALA A 91 -2.09 -26.55 5.23
C ALA A 91 -2.65 -25.86 6.49
N LYS A 92 -1.78 -25.57 7.46
CA LYS A 92 -2.16 -24.99 8.75
C LYS A 92 -2.37 -23.47 8.68
N TYR A 93 -1.63 -22.80 7.80
CA TYR A 93 -1.59 -21.34 7.69
C TYR A 93 -2.23 -20.91 6.37
N GLN A 94 -3.52 -20.59 6.42
CA GLN A 94 -4.30 -20.06 5.31
C GLN A 94 -4.22 -18.53 5.33
N TYR A 95 -4.18 -17.87 4.17
CA TYR A 95 -4.12 -16.42 4.10
C TYR A 95 -4.57 -15.89 2.74
N ALA A 96 -5.02 -14.64 2.73
CA ALA A 96 -5.34 -13.90 1.52
C ALA A 96 -4.23 -12.89 1.19
N SER A 97 -3.75 -12.92 -0.06
CA SER A 97 -2.76 -12.00 -0.62
C SER A 97 -3.45 -10.94 -1.46
N THR A 98 -3.37 -9.67 -1.04
CA THR A 98 -3.99 -8.55 -1.78
C THR A 98 -3.26 -8.25 -3.08
N HIS A 99 -3.97 -7.76 -4.10
CA HIS A 99 -3.38 -7.31 -5.37
C HIS A 99 -4.35 -6.36 -6.11
N PHE A 100 -3.83 -5.61 -7.09
CA PHE A 100 -4.71 -4.88 -8.01
C PHE A 100 -5.55 -5.82 -8.90
N PRO A 101 -6.72 -5.38 -9.39
CA PRO A 101 -7.31 -4.05 -9.20
C PRO A 101 -7.92 -3.84 -7.79
N VAL A 102 -8.22 -2.58 -7.46
CA VAL A 102 -9.06 -2.25 -6.30
C VAL A 102 -10.52 -2.24 -6.74
N VAL A 103 -11.37 -3.01 -6.06
CA VAL A 103 -12.82 -3.09 -6.28
C VAL A 103 -13.50 -1.91 -5.59
N ASN A 104 -14.39 -1.22 -6.32
CA ASN A 104 -15.18 -0.08 -5.85
C ASN A 104 -14.36 1.04 -5.18
N ASN A 105 -13.08 1.15 -5.53
CA ASN A 105 -12.14 2.11 -4.92
C ASN A 105 -11.97 1.93 -3.40
N GLN A 106 -12.40 0.79 -2.84
CA GLN A 106 -12.41 0.51 -1.40
C GLN A 106 -11.52 -0.69 -1.04
N TYR A 107 -11.69 -1.81 -1.74
CA TYR A 107 -11.10 -3.10 -1.34
C TYR A 107 -10.12 -3.59 -2.39
N PHE A 108 -8.97 -4.11 -1.97
CA PHE A 108 -8.13 -4.85 -2.90
C PHE A 108 -8.84 -6.12 -3.35
N SER A 109 -8.66 -6.51 -4.61
CA SER A 109 -8.79 -7.91 -4.98
C SER A 109 -7.76 -8.74 -4.21
N PHE A 110 -8.04 -10.02 -4.01
CA PHE A 110 -7.13 -10.90 -3.30
C PHE A 110 -7.15 -12.32 -3.89
N THR A 111 -6.07 -13.05 -3.62
CA THR A 111 -5.93 -14.47 -3.92
C THR A 111 -5.70 -15.24 -2.62
N HIS A 112 -6.40 -16.35 -2.44
CA HIS A 112 -6.21 -17.27 -1.34
C HIS A 112 -4.95 -18.12 -1.56
N ASP A 113 -4.11 -18.25 -0.54
CA ASP A 113 -2.96 -19.15 -0.52
C ASP A 113 -2.77 -19.78 0.87
N SER A 114 -1.87 -20.76 0.97
CA SER A 114 -1.70 -21.56 2.16
C SER A 114 -0.26 -22.06 2.35
N SER A 115 0.11 -22.30 3.61
CA SER A 115 1.41 -22.89 3.95
C SER A 115 1.30 -23.94 5.04
N ARG A 116 2.10 -25.01 4.90
CA ARG A 116 2.33 -26.01 5.96
C ARG A 116 3.39 -25.56 6.97
N THR A 117 4.22 -24.59 6.60
CA THR A 117 5.26 -24.02 7.45
C THR A 117 4.87 -22.61 7.88
N VAL A 118 5.39 -22.15 9.02
CA VAL A 118 5.09 -20.79 9.49
C VAL A 118 5.50 -19.77 8.43
N LEU A 119 4.61 -18.82 8.12
CA LEU A 119 4.81 -17.85 7.03
C LEU A 119 6.10 -17.02 7.15
N ARG A 120 6.60 -16.76 8.36
CA ARG A 120 7.88 -16.07 8.54
C ARG A 120 9.10 -16.88 8.06
N ASN A 121 8.95 -18.19 7.92
CA ASN A 121 10.00 -19.11 7.46
C ASN A 121 9.92 -19.39 5.95
N THR A 122 8.90 -18.89 5.26
CA THR A 122 8.72 -19.06 3.81
C THR A 122 9.30 -17.89 3.00
N THR A 123 9.87 -16.89 3.67
CA THR A 123 10.30 -15.64 3.06
C THR A 123 11.79 -15.37 3.15
N VAL A 124 12.29 -14.59 2.21
CA VAL A 124 13.64 -14.02 2.21
C VAL A 124 13.57 -12.48 2.28
N PRO A 125 14.51 -11.82 2.97
CA PRO A 125 14.49 -10.37 3.09
C PRO A 125 14.98 -9.71 1.80
N MET A 126 14.15 -8.86 1.20
CA MET A 126 14.54 -7.94 0.13
C MET A 126 14.75 -6.54 0.70
N LYS A 127 15.99 -6.08 0.73
CA LYS A 127 16.33 -4.72 1.16
C LYS A 127 16.20 -3.74 0.00
N LEU A 128 15.47 -2.65 0.25
CA LEU A 128 15.28 -1.53 -0.65
C LEU A 128 15.89 -0.28 -0.01
N TYR A 129 17.11 0.06 -0.42
CA TYR A 129 17.89 1.18 0.10
C TYR A 129 17.37 2.50 -0.41
N LEU A 130 17.29 3.47 0.51
CA LEU A 130 16.94 4.85 0.23
C LEU A 130 18.17 5.56 -0.33
N ASN A 131 18.16 5.85 -1.63
CA ASN A 131 19.29 6.46 -2.33
C ASN A 131 19.03 7.92 -2.69
N LYS A 132 20.11 8.63 -3.07
CA LYS A 132 20.03 10.01 -3.53
C LYS A 132 19.03 10.16 -4.68
N ASN A 133 18.52 11.37 -4.88
CA ASN A 133 17.55 11.69 -5.93
C ASN A 133 16.20 10.95 -5.81
N GLY A 134 15.85 10.42 -4.63
CA GLY A 134 14.58 9.74 -4.42
C GLY A 134 14.51 8.37 -5.09
N VAL A 135 15.66 7.70 -5.22
CA VAL A 135 15.76 6.39 -5.86
C VAL A 135 15.68 5.29 -4.81
N LEU A 136 14.94 4.21 -5.11
CA LEU A 136 14.84 3.01 -4.29
C LEU A 136 15.47 1.83 -5.05
N LYS A 137 16.53 1.22 -4.52
CA LYS A 137 17.28 0.12 -5.18
C LYS A 137 17.66 -0.97 -4.19
N THR A 138 17.94 -2.16 -4.68
CA THR A 138 18.48 -3.28 -3.87
C THR A 138 19.95 -3.10 -3.51
N THR A 139 20.61 -2.10 -4.08
CA THR A 139 21.99 -1.72 -3.82
C THR A 139 22.09 -0.30 -3.28
N VAL A 140 23.14 -0.06 -2.49
CA VAL A 140 23.48 1.26 -1.97
C VAL A 140 24.24 2.02 -3.06
N GLN A 141 23.85 3.26 -3.33
CA GLN A 141 24.62 4.17 -4.18
C GLN A 141 25.78 4.79 -3.40
N SER A 142 26.95 4.86 -4.03
CA SER A 142 28.14 5.49 -3.46
C SER A 142 27.92 6.98 -3.19
N GLY A 143 28.44 7.47 -2.07
CA GLY A 143 28.38 8.87 -1.63
C GLY A 143 27.42 9.08 -0.46
N SER A 144 27.89 9.78 0.58
CA SER A 144 27.04 10.18 1.70
C SER A 144 26.06 11.25 1.23
N ASN A 145 24.75 11.03 1.42
CA ASN A 145 23.73 12.05 1.17
C ASN A 145 22.72 12.09 2.33
N THR A 146 21.90 13.13 2.39
CA THR A 146 20.85 13.30 3.39
C THR A 146 19.58 13.85 2.77
N VAL A 147 18.45 13.53 3.38
CA VAL A 147 17.17 14.20 3.12
C VAL A 147 16.66 14.83 4.41
N SER A 148 15.93 15.93 4.27
CA SER A 148 15.32 16.61 5.41
C SER A 148 13.83 16.31 5.45
N LEU A 149 13.32 15.99 6.63
CA LEU A 149 11.90 15.98 6.94
C LEU A 149 11.65 17.03 8.01
N ARG A 150 10.73 17.95 7.74
CA ARG A 150 10.46 19.08 8.64
C ARG A 150 9.08 18.97 9.22
N ASN A 151 9.00 19.24 10.51
CA ASN A 151 7.74 19.46 11.18
C ASN A 151 7.56 20.95 11.43
N ARG A 152 6.48 21.54 10.91
CA ARG A 152 6.20 22.97 10.98
C ARG A 152 4.76 23.24 11.40
N ILE A 153 4.63 23.94 12.52
CA ILE A 153 3.41 24.34 13.18
C ILE A 153 3.44 25.86 13.38
N THR A 154 2.34 26.50 13.03
CA THR A 154 2.19 27.96 13.07
C THR A 154 1.31 28.39 14.25
N ASN A 155 1.61 29.53 14.87
CA ASN A 155 0.80 30.17 15.93
C ASN A 155 0.46 29.28 17.14
N GLY A 156 1.32 28.34 17.51
CA GLY A 156 1.09 27.48 18.66
C GLY A 156 -0.07 26.49 18.50
N TYR A 157 -0.49 26.20 17.26
CA TYR A 157 -1.58 25.28 16.96
C TYR A 157 -1.39 23.91 17.64
N THR A 158 -2.42 23.51 18.38
CA THR A 158 -2.35 22.39 19.33
C THR A 158 -2.87 21.09 18.74
N LEU A 159 -2.53 19.96 19.36
CA LEU A 159 -3.11 18.66 19.00
C LEU A 159 -4.62 18.64 19.17
N GLN A 160 -5.16 19.27 20.23
CA GLN A 160 -6.60 19.37 20.42
C GLN A 160 -7.28 20.11 19.27
N GLN A 161 -6.69 21.21 18.80
CA GLN A 161 -7.22 21.93 17.64
C GLN A 161 -7.12 21.10 16.36
N ALA A 162 -6.02 20.36 16.17
CA ALA A 162 -5.89 19.44 15.03
C ALA A 162 -6.94 18.31 15.04
N VAL A 163 -7.27 17.79 16.23
CA VAL A 163 -8.36 16.82 16.42
C VAL A 163 -9.71 17.45 16.12
N ASN A 164 -9.96 18.67 16.61
CA ASN A 164 -11.22 19.40 16.33
C ASN A 164 -11.39 19.72 14.83
N ASP A 165 -10.29 19.99 14.13
CA ASP A 165 -10.26 20.17 12.67
C ASP A 165 -10.16 18.84 11.91
N GLU A 166 -10.21 17.71 12.63
CA GLU A 166 -10.22 16.38 12.05
C GLU A 166 -9.00 16.09 11.16
N PHE A 167 -7.89 16.79 11.37
CA PHE A 167 -6.70 16.76 10.51
C PHE A 167 -7.04 16.99 9.02
N THR A 168 -8.02 17.85 8.75
CA THR A 168 -8.49 18.22 7.41
C THR A 168 -8.81 19.72 7.32
N GLY A 169 -9.19 20.17 6.12
CA GLY A 169 -9.63 21.54 5.90
C GLY A 169 -8.50 22.57 5.85
N THR A 170 -8.88 23.79 5.46
CA THR A 170 -7.95 24.91 5.22
C THR A 170 -7.29 25.39 6.51
N ASN A 171 -7.99 25.34 7.65
CA ASN A 171 -7.42 25.75 8.94
C ASN A 171 -6.23 24.85 9.31
N PHE A 172 -6.44 23.52 9.35
CA PHE A 172 -5.35 22.55 9.60
C PHE A 172 -4.20 22.72 8.61
N GLN A 173 -4.48 22.78 7.30
CA GLN A 173 -3.43 22.88 6.27
C GLN A 173 -2.61 24.17 6.37
N SER A 174 -3.22 25.27 6.83
CA SER A 174 -2.51 26.53 7.05
C SER A 174 -1.65 26.54 8.32
N LYS A 175 -1.99 25.70 9.31
CA LYS A 175 -1.34 25.66 10.63
C LYS A 175 -0.35 24.52 10.80
N PHE A 176 -0.56 23.41 10.11
CA PHE A 176 0.33 22.24 10.08
C PHE A 176 0.74 21.96 8.64
N LYS A 177 2.04 22.09 8.34
CA LYS A 177 2.56 21.80 7.02
C LYS A 177 2.89 20.31 6.91
N LYS A 178 2.19 19.59 6.03
CA LYS A 178 2.60 18.24 5.62
C LYS A 178 3.92 18.32 4.87
N ASP A 179 4.88 17.52 5.29
CA ASP A 179 6.16 17.34 4.63
C ASP A 179 6.39 15.86 4.33
N SER A 180 7.08 15.58 3.23
CA SER A 180 7.33 14.21 2.81
C SER A 180 8.52 14.10 1.86
N VAL A 181 9.26 13.00 2.01
CA VAL A 181 10.33 12.59 1.09
C VAL A 181 9.93 11.29 0.43
N LYS A 182 10.11 11.18 -0.89
CA LYS A 182 9.67 10.04 -1.70
C LYS A 182 10.87 9.29 -2.27
N PHE A 183 10.79 7.97 -2.27
CA PHE A 183 11.74 7.06 -2.89
C PHE A 183 10.99 6.05 -3.74
N ILE A 184 11.35 5.92 -5.00
CA ILE A 184 10.65 5.05 -5.95
C ILE A 184 11.62 4.10 -6.63
N SER A 185 11.19 2.85 -6.82
CA SER A 185 11.96 1.86 -7.56
C SER A 185 11.78 2.01 -9.08
N SER A 186 12.64 1.34 -9.86
CA SER A 186 12.29 1.04 -11.25
C SER A 186 11.09 0.09 -11.29
N SER A 187 10.56 -0.15 -12.49
CA SER A 187 9.49 -1.14 -12.68
C SER A 187 9.98 -2.55 -12.36
N LEU A 188 9.13 -3.34 -11.71
CA LEU A 188 9.33 -4.75 -11.48
C LEU A 188 9.27 -5.50 -12.83
N THR A 189 10.21 -6.41 -13.11
CA THR A 189 10.16 -7.23 -14.33
C THR A 189 9.16 -8.39 -14.22
N SER A 190 8.79 -8.76 -12.99
CA SER A 190 7.85 -9.85 -12.67
C SER A 190 7.05 -9.50 -11.41
N SER A 191 5.91 -10.16 -11.22
CA SER A 191 5.11 -9.99 -10.01
C SER A 191 5.90 -10.47 -8.78
N LEU A 192 5.69 -9.81 -7.65
CA LEU A 192 6.45 -10.02 -6.42
C LEU A 192 5.49 -10.14 -5.24
N GLU A 193 5.51 -11.28 -4.54
CA GLU A 193 4.73 -11.47 -3.33
C GLU A 193 5.55 -11.12 -2.08
N TRP A 194 5.04 -10.17 -1.31
CA TRP A 194 5.47 -9.87 0.04
C TRP A 194 4.48 -10.46 1.03
N THR A 195 4.93 -11.40 1.87
CA THR A 195 4.14 -12.00 2.96
C THR A 195 4.86 -11.91 4.30
N GLY A 196 4.44 -10.96 5.13
CA GLY A 196 4.92 -10.82 6.51
C GLY A 196 5.10 -9.38 6.94
N THR A 197 5.93 -9.15 7.95
CA THR A 197 6.13 -7.83 8.54
C THR A 197 7.35 -7.11 7.93
N PRO A 198 7.16 -5.90 7.37
CA PRO A 198 8.26 -5.16 6.80
C PRO A 198 9.10 -4.57 7.91
N VAL A 199 10.40 -4.42 7.67
CA VAL A 199 11.36 -3.86 8.64
C VAL A 199 11.97 -2.60 8.05
N VAL A 200 12.05 -1.54 8.84
CA VAL A 200 12.73 -0.30 8.45
C VAL A 200 13.99 -0.14 9.27
N ARG A 201 15.12 0.04 8.58
CA ARG A 201 16.37 0.52 9.17
C ARG A 201 16.46 2.01 8.86
N LEU A 202 16.62 2.83 9.90
CA LEU A 202 16.66 4.28 9.81
C LEU A 202 17.95 4.81 10.45
N ASP A 203 18.73 5.55 9.68
CA ASP A 203 19.86 6.36 10.16
C ASP A 203 19.47 7.84 10.13
N TYR A 204 19.41 8.48 11.30
CA TYR A 204 18.83 9.81 11.42
C TYR A 204 19.51 10.68 12.48
N LYS A 205 19.25 11.99 12.40
CA LYS A 205 19.51 13.00 13.42
C LYS A 205 18.28 13.90 13.55
N SER A 206 17.98 14.40 14.74
CA SER A 206 16.92 15.40 14.91
C SER A 206 17.33 16.56 15.81
N ALA A 207 16.89 17.76 15.43
CA ALA A 207 17.00 19.00 16.19
C ALA A 207 15.70 19.38 16.92
N ALA A 208 14.71 18.49 16.98
CA ALA A 208 13.46 18.75 17.68
C ALA A 208 13.71 19.02 19.19
N GLN A 209 12.75 19.62 19.88
CA GLN A 209 12.88 19.90 21.32
C GLN A 209 12.22 18.84 22.21
N THR A 210 11.30 18.05 21.66
CA THR A 210 10.53 17.04 22.40
C THR A 210 10.94 15.63 21.99
N PHE A 211 10.22 15.04 21.05
CA PHE A 211 10.45 13.74 20.45
C PHE A 211 10.37 13.90 18.93
N CYS A 212 11.00 13.00 18.19
CA CYS A 212 10.89 12.94 16.74
C CYS A 212 10.05 11.75 16.31
N GLN A 213 9.37 11.91 15.18
CA GLN A 213 8.54 10.87 14.60
C GLN A 213 8.85 10.72 13.11
N PHE A 214 8.93 9.49 12.65
CA PHE A 214 9.14 9.13 11.26
C PHE A 214 8.08 8.10 10.87
N ASN A 215 7.28 8.44 9.87
CA ASN A 215 6.21 7.57 9.38
C ASN A 215 6.55 7.17 7.95
N TYR A 216 6.69 5.86 7.73
CA TYR A 216 6.95 5.26 6.42
C TYR A 216 5.64 4.73 5.86
N GLN A 217 5.35 5.05 4.61
CA GLN A 217 4.20 4.56 3.88
C GLN A 217 4.69 3.87 2.62
N ILE A 218 4.21 2.66 2.38
CA ILE A 218 4.58 1.81 1.23
C ILE A 218 3.40 1.78 0.28
N TYR A 219 3.67 2.04 -0.99
CA TYR A 219 2.70 2.09 -2.07
C TYR A 219 3.15 1.19 -3.22
N GLU A 220 2.18 0.67 -3.95
CA GLU A 220 2.37 0.18 -5.30
C GLU A 220 1.93 1.27 -6.29
N VAL A 221 2.69 1.46 -7.37
CA VAL A 221 2.39 2.40 -8.46
C VAL A 221 2.33 1.62 -9.77
N LEU A 222 1.14 1.55 -10.38
CA LEU A 222 0.92 0.89 -11.66
C LEU A 222 1.55 1.69 -12.83
N PRO A 223 1.77 1.05 -14.00
CA PRO A 223 2.23 1.74 -15.21
C PRO A 223 1.33 2.92 -15.65
N SER A 224 0.05 2.89 -15.28
CA SER A 224 -0.90 3.99 -15.51
C SER A 224 -0.62 5.24 -14.67
N GLY A 225 0.25 5.14 -13.66
CA GLY A 225 0.47 6.16 -12.64
C GLY A 225 -0.50 6.09 -11.47
N GLU A 226 -1.51 5.21 -11.52
CA GLU A 226 -2.35 4.93 -10.36
C GLU A 226 -1.50 4.36 -9.22
N ARG A 227 -1.72 4.83 -8.00
CA ARG A 227 -1.01 4.34 -6.82
C ARG A 227 -1.97 3.95 -5.72
N ARG A 228 -1.62 2.90 -4.97
CA ARG A 228 -2.40 2.48 -3.80
C ARG A 228 -1.51 2.24 -2.60
N PHE A 229 -2.02 2.66 -1.45
CA PHE A 229 -1.36 2.45 -0.16
C PHE A 229 -1.45 0.97 0.21
N ILE A 230 -0.31 0.36 0.50
CA ILE A 230 -0.20 -1.06 0.86
C ILE A 230 -0.01 -1.19 2.37
N ASN A 231 0.92 -0.44 2.94
CA ASN A 231 1.33 -0.65 4.33
C ASN A 231 2.05 0.58 4.92
N ARG A 232 2.32 0.54 6.23
CA ARG A 232 3.07 1.57 6.95
C ARG A 232 3.97 0.99 8.04
N ALA A 233 5.01 1.75 8.36
CA ALA A 233 5.88 1.51 9.52
C ALA A 233 6.16 2.84 10.22
N ASN A 234 5.87 2.92 11.51
CA ASN A 234 5.91 4.18 12.24
C ASN A 234 6.85 4.09 13.43
N PHE A 235 7.64 5.14 13.64
CA PHE A 235 8.59 5.21 14.73
C PHE A 235 8.52 6.56 15.43
N THR A 236 8.40 6.54 16.75
CA THR A 236 8.50 7.72 17.60
C THR A 236 9.65 7.54 18.58
N ASP A 237 10.66 8.38 18.49
CA ASP A 237 11.78 8.35 19.42
C ASP A 237 11.61 9.38 20.53
N ARG A 238 11.31 8.87 21.73
CA ARG A 238 11.16 9.68 22.94
C ARG A 238 12.46 9.83 23.72
N ASN A 239 13.50 9.06 23.37
CA ASN A 239 14.73 8.93 24.13
C ASN A 239 15.98 9.29 23.31
N TYR A 240 15.83 10.04 22.22
CA TYR A 240 16.96 10.51 21.42
C TYR A 240 17.66 11.70 22.09
N THR A 241 18.95 11.85 21.79
CA THR A 241 19.70 13.05 22.16
C THR A 241 19.65 14.03 20.99
N LYS A 242 19.23 15.27 21.26
CA LYS A 242 19.17 16.33 20.25
C LYS A 242 20.51 16.46 19.51
N ASP A 243 20.43 16.60 18.20
CA ASP A 243 21.55 16.78 17.27
C ASP A 243 22.57 15.62 17.23
N SER A 244 22.27 14.48 17.89
CA SER A 244 23.07 13.26 17.76
C SER A 244 22.54 12.35 16.66
N ARG A 245 23.47 11.76 15.89
CA ARG A 245 23.16 10.73 14.89
C ARG A 245 22.84 9.42 15.59
N ARG A 246 21.77 8.75 15.16
CA ARG A 246 21.27 7.50 15.72
C ARG A 246 20.80 6.57 14.62
N GLN A 247 20.99 5.28 14.85
CA GLN A 247 20.45 4.21 14.01
C GLN A 247 19.42 3.42 14.79
N VAL A 248 18.31 3.09 14.14
CA VAL A 248 17.23 2.31 14.74
C VAL A 248 16.66 1.34 13.71
N THR A 249 16.12 0.23 14.20
CA THR A 249 15.33 -0.71 13.42
C THR A 249 13.95 -0.80 14.05
N PHE A 250 12.89 -0.72 13.24
CA PHE A 250 11.52 -0.88 13.68
C PHE A 250 10.69 -1.64 12.65
N ARG A 251 9.58 -2.23 13.09
CA ARG A 251 8.70 -3.08 12.28
C ARG A 251 7.47 -2.27 11.82
N GLY A 252 6.96 -2.60 10.64
CA GLY A 252 5.65 -2.11 10.16
C GLY A 252 4.52 -3.05 10.56
N GLN A 253 3.44 -3.03 9.77
CA GLN A 253 2.31 -3.94 9.96
C GLN A 253 2.49 -5.20 9.10
N ALA A 254 2.21 -6.38 9.66
CA ALA A 254 2.19 -7.61 8.90
C ALA A 254 1.15 -7.52 7.77
N HIS A 255 1.49 -8.04 6.59
CA HIS A 255 0.57 -8.09 5.46
C HIS A 255 0.97 -9.15 4.43
N SER A 256 0.03 -9.49 3.54
CA SER A 256 0.32 -10.21 2.31
C SER A 256 -0.15 -9.41 1.10
N HIS A 257 0.76 -9.13 0.17
CA HIS A 257 0.50 -8.33 -1.02
C HIS A 257 1.34 -8.80 -2.22
N ILE A 258 0.70 -8.94 -3.37
CA ILE A 258 1.34 -9.27 -4.65
C ILE A 258 1.43 -7.99 -5.49
N PHE A 259 2.64 -7.44 -5.57
CA PHE A 259 2.96 -6.38 -6.52
C PHE A 259 2.93 -6.95 -7.94
N GLN A 260 2.34 -6.22 -8.89
CA GLN A 260 2.21 -6.64 -10.28
C GLN A 260 3.49 -6.38 -11.08
N ALA A 261 3.77 -7.25 -12.05
CA ALA A 261 4.79 -6.98 -13.07
C ALA A 261 4.54 -5.61 -13.75
N GLY A 262 5.61 -4.85 -13.96
CA GLY A 262 5.57 -3.50 -14.52
C GLY A 262 5.31 -2.39 -13.50
N SER A 263 4.75 -2.70 -12.32
CA SER A 263 4.53 -1.72 -11.26
C SER A 263 5.83 -1.32 -10.57
N LYS A 264 5.77 -0.22 -9.80
CA LYS A 264 6.89 0.31 -9.01
C LYS A 264 6.52 0.30 -7.53
N ILE A 265 7.53 0.12 -6.68
CA ILE A 265 7.40 0.28 -5.23
C ILE A 265 7.76 1.72 -4.87
N LEU A 266 6.85 2.40 -4.17
CA LEU A 266 7.04 3.77 -3.68
C LEU A 266 7.04 3.77 -2.15
N VAL A 267 8.12 4.28 -1.58
CA VAL A 267 8.25 4.54 -0.14
C VAL A 267 8.16 6.05 0.10
N ILE A 268 7.30 6.47 1.02
CA ILE A 268 7.18 7.86 1.46
C ILE A 268 7.51 7.94 2.94
N ILE A 269 8.48 8.79 3.30
CA ILE A 269 8.72 9.22 4.68
C ILE A 269 7.95 10.52 4.90
N THR A 270 7.10 10.60 5.92
CA THR A 270 6.26 11.78 6.16
C THR A 270 6.11 12.13 7.64
N ASN A 271 5.85 13.41 7.93
CA ASN A 271 5.52 13.89 9.28
C ASN A 271 4.04 13.72 9.66
N LEU A 272 3.19 13.22 8.74
CA LEU A 272 1.77 12.98 8.97
C LEU A 272 1.37 11.62 8.39
N ASP A 273 1.14 10.64 9.27
CA ASP A 273 0.73 9.28 8.88
C ASP A 273 -0.75 9.21 8.48
N LYS A 274 -1.09 9.87 7.38
CA LYS A 274 -2.41 9.86 6.75
C LYS A 274 -2.28 9.64 5.25
N ALA A 275 -2.73 8.47 4.78
CA ALA A 275 -2.79 8.15 3.36
C ALA A 275 -4.12 8.65 2.77
N HIS A 276 -4.12 9.03 1.50
CA HIS A 276 -5.32 9.49 0.80
C HIS A 276 -6.41 8.40 0.66
N THR A 277 -6.04 7.14 0.87
CA THR A 277 -6.96 5.99 0.86
C THR A 277 -7.46 5.62 2.26
N ASP A 278 -7.04 6.29 3.34
CA ASP A 278 -7.59 6.09 4.69
C ASP A 278 -8.97 6.77 4.78
N VAL A 279 -10.01 6.16 4.21
CA VAL A 279 -11.35 6.79 4.08
C VAL A 279 -12.41 6.24 5.05
N GLU A 280 -12.33 4.97 5.47
CA GLU A 280 -13.37 4.32 6.28
C GLU A 280 -13.09 4.44 7.79
N PHE A 281 -12.12 3.69 8.31
CA PHE A 281 -11.75 3.76 9.73
C PHE A 281 -10.46 4.58 9.87
N PHE A 282 -10.55 5.72 10.58
CA PHE A 282 -9.63 6.88 10.48
C PHE A 282 -9.84 7.80 9.26
N GLY A 283 -11.07 7.89 8.71
CA GLY A 283 -11.39 8.82 7.60
C GLY A 283 -10.92 10.26 7.81
N THR A 284 -10.80 10.68 9.06
CA THR A 284 -10.29 11.99 9.48
C THR A 284 -8.94 11.89 10.20
N ASN A 285 -8.75 10.91 11.08
CA ASN A 285 -7.54 10.84 11.90
C ASN A 285 -6.32 10.25 11.16
N PRO A 286 -5.09 10.66 11.49
CA PRO A 286 -3.90 9.92 11.10
C PRO A 286 -3.81 8.63 11.93
N PHE A 287 -3.15 7.60 11.38
CA PHE A 287 -3.00 6.32 12.07
C PHE A 287 -2.07 6.43 13.28
N VAL A 288 -1.04 7.28 13.20
CA VAL A 288 -0.27 7.76 14.36
C VAL A 288 -0.43 9.27 14.46
N LEU A 289 -0.77 9.75 15.67
CA LEU A 289 -0.90 11.18 15.93
C LEU A 289 0.44 11.91 15.69
N PRO A 290 0.44 13.03 14.94
CA PRO A 290 1.65 13.76 14.61
C PRO A 290 2.20 14.48 15.84
N THR A 291 3.49 14.80 15.78
CA THR A 291 4.10 15.69 16.77
C THR A 291 3.62 17.12 16.50
N MET A 292 3.05 17.83 17.48
CA MET A 292 2.59 19.22 17.30
C MET A 292 3.64 20.23 17.80
N LYS A 293 4.90 20.03 17.41
CA LYS A 293 6.05 20.88 17.75
C LYS A 293 7.04 20.97 16.59
N ASN A 294 7.60 22.16 16.40
CA ASN A 294 8.57 22.37 15.32
C ASN A 294 9.80 21.49 15.52
N GLY A 295 10.27 20.91 14.42
CA GLY A 295 11.41 20.01 14.44
C GLY A 295 12.03 19.87 13.06
N ASP A 296 13.35 19.79 13.04
CA ASP A 296 14.11 19.41 11.85
C ASP A 296 14.68 18.01 12.05
N HIS A 297 14.46 17.17 11.05
CA HIS A 297 14.88 15.79 11.04
C HIS A 297 15.73 15.57 9.79
N THR A 298 16.93 15.01 9.96
CA THR A 298 17.83 14.61 8.89
C THR A 298 17.83 13.09 8.82
N VAL A 299 17.54 12.53 7.65
CA VAL A 299 17.72 11.10 7.37
C VAL A 299 18.96 10.95 6.50
N TYR A 300 19.89 10.12 6.94
CA TYR A 300 21.13 9.83 6.22
C TYR A 300 20.88 8.70 5.21
N LEU A 301 21.14 8.94 3.94
CA LEU A 301 21.02 7.94 2.88
C LEU A 301 22.31 7.10 2.88
N SER A 302 22.23 5.91 3.46
CA SER A 302 23.39 5.05 3.71
C SER A 302 22.99 3.57 3.68
N SER A 303 23.97 2.68 3.88
CA SER A 303 23.72 1.24 4.09
C SER A 303 22.85 0.94 5.33
N ASN A 304 22.61 1.92 6.20
CA ASN A 304 21.70 1.84 7.34
C ASN A 304 20.35 2.55 7.11
N SER A 305 19.96 2.78 5.86
CA SER A 305 18.67 3.40 5.52
C SER A 305 17.97 2.62 4.42
N TYR A 306 17.07 1.72 4.82
CA TYR A 306 16.34 0.85 3.90
C TYR A 306 15.00 0.40 4.48
N VAL A 307 14.10 0.03 3.58
CA VAL A 307 12.91 -0.79 3.88
C VAL A 307 13.22 -2.21 3.45
N GLU A 308 12.95 -3.18 4.31
CA GLU A 308 13.13 -4.61 4.07
C GLU A 308 11.75 -5.27 4.00
N LEU A 309 11.48 -5.93 2.88
CA LEU A 309 10.23 -6.66 2.62
C LEU A 309 10.49 -8.18 2.70
N PRO A 310 9.70 -8.95 3.46
CA PRO A 310 9.77 -10.41 3.45
C PRO A 310 9.09 -10.96 2.20
N ILE A 311 9.89 -11.45 1.24
CA ILE A 311 9.43 -11.91 -0.08
C ILE A 311 9.29 -13.42 -0.10
N ILE A 312 8.16 -13.92 -0.61
CA ILE A 312 7.97 -15.36 -0.84
C ILE A 312 8.85 -15.78 -2.02
N THR A 313 9.63 -16.84 -1.82
CA THR A 313 10.39 -17.49 -2.89
C THR A 313 9.95 -18.94 -3.00
N ASN A 314 9.59 -19.39 -4.20
CA ASN A 314 9.42 -20.83 -4.44
C ASN A 314 10.76 -21.54 -4.17
N ALA A 315 10.68 -22.60 -3.37
CA ALA A 315 11.78 -23.33 -2.76
C ALA A 315 13.03 -23.43 -3.66
N GLY A 316 14.12 -22.76 -3.24
CA GLY A 316 15.48 -23.04 -3.73
C GLY A 316 16.02 -22.12 -4.84
N ASN A 317 15.17 -21.35 -5.53
CA ASN A 317 15.66 -20.36 -6.47
C ASN A 317 15.61 -18.97 -5.83
N ARG A 318 16.78 -18.38 -5.60
CA ARG A 318 16.91 -16.92 -5.50
C ARG A 318 16.38 -16.38 -6.83
N PHE A 319 15.11 -16.00 -6.89
CA PHE A 319 14.65 -15.23 -8.02
C PHE A 319 15.51 -13.97 -8.05
N ASP A 320 16.23 -13.78 -9.15
CA ASP A 320 16.74 -12.48 -9.55
C ASP A 320 15.51 -11.61 -9.78
N PHE A 321 14.97 -11.06 -8.68
CA PHE A 321 13.97 -10.01 -8.70
C PHE A 321 14.65 -8.80 -9.31
N THR A 322 14.61 -8.76 -10.63
CA THR A 322 15.24 -7.72 -11.40
C THR A 322 14.25 -6.58 -11.47
N PHE A 323 14.67 -5.45 -10.93
CA PHE A 323 14.15 -4.20 -11.42
C PHE A 323 14.63 -4.05 -12.87
N ALA A 324 13.82 -3.46 -13.75
CA ALA A 324 14.29 -3.11 -15.08
C ALA A 324 15.57 -2.26 -14.96
N GLU A 325 16.57 -2.53 -15.81
CA GLU A 325 17.82 -1.77 -15.82
C GLU A 325 17.52 -0.27 -15.97
N ASP A 326 18.04 0.51 -15.03
CA ASP A 326 17.81 1.93 -14.93
C ASP A 326 19.06 2.66 -15.43
N ASN A 327 19.11 2.89 -16.75
CA ASN A 327 20.19 3.61 -17.44
C ASN A 327 20.00 5.14 -17.41
N SER A 328 19.22 5.68 -16.47
CA SER A 328 18.97 7.12 -16.40
C SER A 328 19.66 7.78 -15.20
N GLU A 329 20.86 8.33 -15.46
CA GLU A 329 21.21 9.61 -14.83
C GLU A 329 20.52 10.72 -15.62
N GLU A 330 19.82 11.59 -14.89
CA GLU A 330 19.27 12.89 -15.28
C GLU A 330 17.81 13.02 -15.80
N ASN A 331 17.20 14.03 -15.18
CA ASN A 331 16.03 14.83 -15.50
C ASN A 331 14.62 14.36 -15.15
N SER A 332 14.06 15.15 -14.24
CA SER A 332 12.82 14.98 -13.51
C SER A 332 11.60 15.26 -14.37
N ASN A 333 10.98 14.21 -14.89
CA ASN A 333 9.53 14.20 -15.09
C ASN A 333 8.99 12.78 -14.94
N PRO A 334 8.23 12.46 -13.88
CA PRO A 334 7.74 11.09 -13.66
C PRO A 334 6.55 10.72 -14.57
N TYR A 335 6.08 11.65 -15.42
CA TYR A 335 4.93 11.47 -16.28
C TYR A 335 5.33 11.27 -17.74
N SER A 336 4.68 10.33 -18.42
CA SER A 336 4.70 10.18 -19.88
C SER A 336 3.38 10.69 -20.47
N PHE A 337 3.30 10.91 -21.78
CA PHE A 337 1.99 11.09 -22.42
C PHE A 337 1.29 9.72 -22.55
N SER A 338 0.05 9.59 -22.05
CA SER A 338 -0.74 8.36 -22.22
C SER A 338 -2.25 8.62 -22.20
N LEU A 339 -3.03 7.78 -22.88
CA LEU A 339 -4.48 7.72 -22.79
C LEU A 339 -4.92 6.31 -22.35
N SER A 340 -5.56 6.21 -21.20
CA SER A 340 -6.02 4.94 -20.63
C SER A 340 -7.34 4.49 -21.25
N GLN A 341 -7.59 3.19 -21.23
CA GLN A 341 -8.90 2.64 -21.52
C GLN A 341 -9.93 3.15 -20.50
N ASN A 342 -11.10 3.61 -20.96
CA ASN A 342 -12.17 4.08 -20.11
C ASN A 342 -12.69 2.95 -19.22
N PHE A 343 -13.11 3.28 -17.99
CA PHE A 343 -13.67 2.31 -17.05
C PHE A 343 -14.94 2.85 -16.37
N PRO A 344 -16.02 2.06 -16.30
CA PRO A 344 -16.18 0.73 -16.91
C PRO A 344 -16.18 0.78 -18.45
N ASN A 345 -15.89 -0.36 -19.11
CA ASN A 345 -16.09 -0.57 -20.56
C ASN A 345 -16.39 -2.07 -20.82
N PRO A 346 -17.61 -2.46 -21.25
CA PRO A 346 -18.74 -1.60 -21.59
C PRO A 346 -19.28 -0.76 -20.42
N PHE A 347 -19.98 0.35 -20.70
CA PHE A 347 -20.48 1.28 -19.67
C PHE A 347 -21.97 1.65 -19.85
N ASN A 348 -22.63 2.08 -18.76
CA ASN A 348 -24.02 2.55 -18.76
C ASN A 348 -24.31 3.54 -17.59
N PRO A 349 -24.81 4.76 -17.85
CA PRO A 349 -24.52 5.60 -19.01
C PRO A 349 -23.19 6.35 -18.85
N SER A 350 -22.49 6.20 -17.73
CA SER A 350 -21.29 6.97 -17.40
C SER A 350 -20.03 6.12 -17.33
N THR A 351 -18.91 6.71 -17.74
CA THR A 351 -17.57 6.11 -17.67
C THR A 351 -16.53 7.16 -17.34
N MET A 352 -15.36 6.73 -16.88
CA MET A 352 -14.24 7.59 -16.57
C MET A 352 -13.12 7.40 -17.60
N ILE A 353 -12.63 8.50 -18.18
CA ILE A 353 -11.50 8.52 -19.10
C ILE A 353 -10.31 9.15 -18.38
N GLN A 354 -9.18 8.47 -18.36
CA GLN A 354 -7.96 8.93 -17.71
C GLN A 354 -6.83 9.11 -18.71
N TYR A 355 -6.00 10.12 -18.51
CA TYR A 355 -4.81 10.36 -19.34
C TYR A 355 -3.71 11.03 -18.52
N THR A 356 -2.47 10.95 -18.99
CA THR A 356 -1.31 11.60 -18.37
C THR A 356 -0.59 12.50 -19.38
N LEU A 357 -0.05 13.62 -18.89
CA LEU A 357 0.73 14.57 -19.66
C LEU A 357 2.16 14.58 -19.12
N ALA A 358 3.14 14.38 -20.00
CA ALA A 358 4.53 14.59 -19.64
C ALA A 358 4.78 16.08 -19.45
N ASP A 359 4.49 16.92 -20.44
CA ASP A 359 4.76 18.37 -20.36
C ASP A 359 3.49 19.22 -20.37
N ALA A 360 3.62 20.51 -20.06
CA ALA A 360 2.51 21.45 -20.20
C ALA A 360 2.07 21.55 -21.67
N GLN A 361 0.79 21.25 -21.95
CA GLN A 361 0.25 21.19 -23.31
C GLN A 361 -1.18 21.75 -23.37
N ASN A 362 -1.58 22.20 -24.56
CA ASN A 362 -3.00 22.36 -24.89
C ASN A 362 -3.59 20.98 -25.16
N VAL A 363 -4.55 20.57 -24.34
CA VAL A 363 -5.17 19.26 -24.39
C VAL A 363 -6.56 19.34 -25.00
N GLU A 364 -6.81 18.52 -26.02
CA GLU A 364 -8.14 18.25 -26.54
C GLU A 364 -8.51 16.78 -26.31
N LEU A 365 -9.60 16.52 -25.57
CA LEU A 365 -10.21 15.20 -25.43
C LEU A 365 -11.61 15.23 -26.03
N LYS A 366 -11.83 14.48 -27.11
CA LYS A 366 -13.07 14.50 -27.90
C LYS A 366 -13.63 13.10 -28.09
N ILE A 367 -14.96 13.00 -28.10
CA ILE A 367 -15.73 11.77 -28.35
C ILE A 367 -16.22 11.77 -29.80
N TYR A 368 -16.13 10.62 -30.46
CA TYR A 368 -16.56 10.39 -31.84
C TYR A 368 -17.48 9.16 -31.93
N ASP A 369 -18.40 9.18 -32.88
CA ASP A 369 -19.19 8.01 -33.25
C ASP A 369 -18.46 7.11 -34.25
N LEU A 370 -19.09 6.00 -34.65
CA LEU A 370 -18.54 5.03 -35.60
C LEU A 370 -18.26 5.63 -36.99
N LEU A 371 -18.93 6.72 -37.37
CA LEU A 371 -18.72 7.41 -38.64
C LEU A 371 -17.63 8.49 -38.54
N GLY A 372 -16.98 8.64 -37.39
CA GLY A 372 -15.95 9.64 -37.14
C GLY A 372 -16.52 11.05 -36.92
N ARG A 373 -17.83 11.19 -36.69
CA ARG A 373 -18.43 12.49 -36.37
C ARG A 373 -18.18 12.82 -34.91
N GLU A 374 -17.75 14.04 -34.63
CA GLU A 374 -17.57 14.52 -33.26
C GLU A 374 -18.94 14.57 -32.56
N VAL A 375 -19.03 13.92 -31.40
CA VAL A 375 -20.23 13.84 -30.58
C VAL A 375 -20.17 14.85 -29.43
N GLN A 376 -19.01 14.96 -28.79
CA GLN A 376 -18.81 15.84 -27.65
C GLN A 376 -17.32 16.13 -27.42
N THR A 377 -16.99 17.38 -27.13
CA THR A 377 -15.68 17.75 -26.57
C THR A 377 -15.74 17.70 -25.04
N LEU A 378 -14.84 16.93 -24.41
CA LEU A 378 -14.75 16.79 -22.95
C LEU A 378 -13.70 17.70 -22.31
N VAL A 379 -12.59 17.93 -23.02
CA VAL A 379 -11.52 18.84 -22.58
C VAL A 379 -11.04 19.63 -23.80
N ASN A 380 -10.85 20.93 -23.61
CA ASN A 380 -10.14 21.81 -24.53
C ASN A 380 -9.48 22.94 -23.71
N ALA A 381 -8.32 22.64 -23.12
CA ALA A 381 -7.65 23.56 -22.19
C ALA A 381 -6.13 23.31 -22.11
N ALA A 382 -5.39 24.37 -21.76
CA ALA A 382 -3.99 24.27 -21.35
C ALA A 382 -3.90 23.55 -19.99
N GLN A 383 -3.08 22.50 -19.91
CA GLN A 383 -2.90 21.68 -18.72
C GLN A 383 -1.41 21.46 -18.46
N ASN A 384 -1.01 21.45 -17.19
CA ASN A 384 0.37 21.23 -16.73
C ASN A 384 0.71 19.72 -16.71
N PRO A 385 1.99 19.33 -16.53
CA PRO A 385 2.36 17.93 -16.30
C PRO A 385 1.54 17.27 -15.19
N GLY A 386 1.01 16.07 -15.43
CA GLY A 386 0.23 15.36 -14.43
C GLY A 386 -0.76 14.34 -14.98
N SER A 387 -1.53 13.73 -14.07
CA SER A 387 -2.60 12.79 -14.39
C SER A 387 -3.97 13.44 -14.29
N TYR A 388 -4.82 13.18 -15.27
CA TYR A 388 -6.15 13.78 -15.40
C TYR A 388 -7.21 12.69 -15.52
N SER A 389 -8.41 12.99 -15.01
CA SER A 389 -9.57 12.11 -15.07
C SER A 389 -10.81 12.93 -15.43
N VAL A 390 -11.57 12.45 -16.41
CA VAL A 390 -12.74 13.14 -16.94
C VAL A 390 -13.90 12.15 -16.98
N MET A 391 -15.01 12.53 -16.37
CA MET A 391 -16.25 11.76 -16.42
C MET A 391 -16.98 12.04 -17.72
N PHE A 392 -17.33 10.99 -18.45
CA PHE A 392 -18.19 11.07 -19.62
C PHE A 392 -19.55 10.45 -19.30
N ASN A 393 -20.62 11.23 -19.44
CA ASN A 393 -22.00 10.77 -19.28
C ASN A 393 -22.70 10.76 -20.65
N ALA A 394 -23.05 9.56 -21.11
CA ALA A 394 -23.64 9.29 -22.40
C ALA A 394 -25.16 9.05 -22.34
N GLN A 395 -25.86 9.58 -21.33
CA GLN A 395 -27.30 9.37 -21.14
C GLN A 395 -28.13 9.70 -22.39
N ASN A 396 -27.71 10.69 -23.17
CA ASN A 396 -28.39 11.13 -24.39
C ASN A 396 -27.92 10.43 -25.69
N LEU A 397 -27.05 9.42 -25.58
CA LEU A 397 -26.52 8.67 -26.72
C LEU A 397 -27.13 7.26 -26.81
N SER A 398 -27.17 6.69 -28.02
CA SER A 398 -27.68 5.32 -28.24
C SER A 398 -26.62 4.27 -27.89
N SER A 399 -27.04 3.05 -27.53
CA SER A 399 -26.10 1.92 -27.38
C SER A 399 -25.28 1.75 -28.64
N GLY A 400 -23.98 1.48 -28.50
CA GLY A 400 -23.08 1.37 -29.64
C GLY A 400 -21.61 1.56 -29.31
N ILE A 401 -20.81 1.56 -30.37
CA ILE A 401 -19.36 1.79 -30.31
C ILE A 401 -19.09 3.27 -30.51
N TYR A 402 -18.27 3.83 -29.62
CA TYR A 402 -17.75 5.18 -29.69
C TYR A 402 -16.23 5.16 -29.58
N PHE A 403 -15.60 6.26 -29.98
CA PHE A 403 -14.17 6.46 -29.85
C PHE A 403 -13.91 7.74 -29.06
N TYR A 404 -12.79 7.79 -28.36
CA TYR A 404 -12.29 9.04 -27.80
C TYR A 404 -10.84 9.23 -28.20
N LYS A 405 -10.51 10.48 -28.53
CA LYS A 405 -9.19 10.90 -28.98
C LYS A 405 -8.66 11.95 -28.03
N LEU A 406 -7.44 11.73 -27.55
CA LEU A 406 -6.65 12.72 -26.85
C LEU A 406 -5.62 13.31 -27.81
N THR A 407 -5.56 14.63 -27.89
CA THR A 407 -4.49 15.38 -28.57
C THR A 407 -3.81 16.28 -27.55
N ALA A 408 -2.49 16.16 -27.40
CA ALA A 408 -1.69 17.00 -26.51
C ALA A 408 -0.32 17.27 -27.14
N GLY A 409 -0.14 18.45 -27.75
CA GLY A 409 1.06 18.74 -28.54
C GLY A 409 1.20 17.77 -29.73
N SER A 410 2.31 17.05 -29.82
CA SER A 410 2.53 16.01 -30.83
C SER A 410 1.95 14.64 -30.46
N PHE A 411 1.51 14.44 -29.21
CA PHE A 411 0.90 13.20 -28.79
C PHE A 411 -0.55 13.11 -29.27
N THR A 412 -0.90 11.97 -29.87
CA THR A 412 -2.27 11.63 -30.24
C THR A 412 -2.51 10.15 -29.98
N ASP A 413 -3.55 9.82 -29.21
CA ASP A 413 -3.98 8.44 -28.98
C ASP A 413 -5.51 8.36 -29.06
N ILE A 414 -6.01 7.21 -29.54
CA ILE A 414 -7.43 6.94 -29.76
C ILE A 414 -7.77 5.60 -29.12
N LYS A 415 -8.87 5.56 -28.38
CA LYS A 415 -9.39 4.33 -27.77
C LYS A 415 -10.86 4.14 -28.09
N LYS A 416 -11.29 2.89 -28.10
CA LYS A 416 -12.66 2.45 -28.36
C LYS A 416 -13.42 2.25 -27.04
N MET A 417 -14.66 2.67 -26.96
CA MET A 417 -15.56 2.40 -25.84
C MET A 417 -16.91 1.86 -26.32
N THR A 418 -17.58 1.08 -25.49
CA THR A 418 -18.86 0.43 -25.81
C THR A 418 -19.92 0.88 -24.79
N LEU A 419 -20.92 1.61 -25.27
CA LEU A 419 -22.10 2.00 -24.49
C LEU A 419 -23.16 0.91 -24.61
N VAL A 420 -23.66 0.42 -23.48
CA VAL A 420 -24.75 -0.56 -23.40
C VAL A 420 -25.85 0.04 -22.54
N LYS A 421 -27.02 0.30 -23.13
CA LYS A 421 -28.23 0.68 -22.38
C LYS A 421 -29.03 -0.53 -21.97
#